data_AF-A0A3M1PL95-F1
#
_entry.id   AF-A0A3M1PL95-F1
#
_cell.length_a   1.000
_cell.length_b   1.000
_cell.length_c   1.000
_cell.angle_alpha   90.00
_cell.angle_beta   90.00
_cell.angle_gamma   90.00
#
_symmetry.space_group_name_H-M   'P 1'
#
loop_
_entity.id
_entity.type
_entity.pdbx_description
1 polymer ?
#
loop_
_entity_poly.entity_id
_entity_poly.type
_entity_poly.pdbx_seq_one_letter_code
_entity_poly.pdbx_strand_id
1 'polypeptide(L)'
;MFKKINVIAAIACVSMLAGSLGVSTLRAQQPQDFQNRRQNIYNATQRDYAQYKKDIDARILDRRFITREAMFMASEIMLSGTYFFEDAVEAGLPVVNDKDFFNMTSVEAYWYSRYNLTNLVARSRMGLHVVHGPYLTYKALQQKDLVFYNRDRAERELANREVLLGQLIPMYLKRTGFPRRFEDASPVMLEFASGDPTLPRKVDINDDFEGGNGQADYEDTYLTLRWNPNKIDKNIDLGGVGQTLVKQALWMEYFFTQNHDDGKLLGNDAEEGFRGAMLNLMSVSKMMLLKSALFYDGKKLCGINPVNYNPDEKLYYLPHRLGVRLIQPGDIPPRPEWFTVKDKSSQL
;
A
#
# COMPACT_ATOMS: atom_id res chain seq x y z
N MET A 1 -30.46 -36.37 4.62
CA MET A 1 -29.02 -36.63 4.45
C MET A 1 -28.28 -35.31 4.29
N PHE A 2 -28.31 -34.48 5.33
CA PHE A 2 -27.67 -33.16 5.40
C PHE A 2 -26.74 -33.18 6.61
N LYS A 3 -25.43 -32.99 6.39
CA LYS A 3 -24.43 -32.55 7.39
C LYS A 3 -23.04 -32.67 6.74
N LYS A 4 -22.42 -31.54 6.41
CA LYS A 4 -20.96 -31.26 6.44
C LYS A 4 -20.65 -29.94 5.70
N ILE A 5 -21.20 -28.84 6.19
CA ILE A 5 -20.66 -27.48 5.96
C ILE A 5 -20.89 -26.77 7.29
N ASN A 6 -19.82 -26.40 8.01
CA ASN A 6 -19.75 -25.43 9.15
C ASN A 6 -18.64 -25.71 10.20
N VAL A 7 -17.52 -26.34 9.85
CA VAL A 7 -16.39 -26.50 10.82
C VAL A 7 -15.32 -25.41 10.67
N ILE A 8 -15.17 -24.79 9.49
CA ILE A 8 -14.10 -23.78 9.28
C ILE A 8 -14.51 -22.37 9.77
N ALA A 9 -15.80 -22.01 9.69
CA ALA A 9 -16.27 -20.71 10.18
C ALA A 9 -16.40 -20.62 11.72
N ALA A 10 -16.54 -21.76 12.41
CA ALA A 10 -16.71 -21.78 13.86
C ALA A 10 -15.36 -21.70 14.63
N ILE A 11 -14.26 -22.14 14.02
CA ILE A 11 -12.93 -22.09 14.64
C ILE A 11 -12.36 -20.66 14.61
N ALA A 12 -12.78 -19.83 13.66
CA ALA A 12 -12.43 -18.40 13.61
C ALA A 12 -13.14 -17.56 14.67
N CYS A 13 -14.34 -17.94 15.13
CA CYS A 13 -15.09 -17.15 16.11
C CYS A 13 -14.77 -17.48 17.58
N VAL A 14 -14.29 -18.69 17.89
CA VAL A 14 -14.02 -19.09 19.29
C VAL A 14 -12.61 -18.70 19.75
N SER A 15 -11.65 -18.55 18.83
CA SER A 15 -10.29 -18.07 19.12
C SER A 15 -10.23 -16.56 19.42
N MET A 16 -11.27 -15.77 19.07
CA MET A 16 -11.33 -14.34 19.39
C MET A 16 -11.77 -14.02 20.83
N LEU A 17 -12.34 -14.98 21.56
CA LEU A 17 -12.93 -14.70 22.88
C LEU A 17 -12.02 -15.05 24.08
N ALA A 18 -11.09 -16.00 23.94
CA ALA A 18 -10.27 -16.47 25.07
C ALA A 18 -8.97 -15.66 25.32
N GLY A 19 -8.49 -14.88 24.35
CA GLY A 19 -7.28 -14.04 24.51
C GLY A 19 -7.54 -12.64 25.11
N SER A 20 -8.79 -12.31 25.41
CA SER A 20 -9.24 -10.92 25.60
C SER A 20 -9.06 -10.35 27.02
N LEU A 21 -8.69 -11.16 28.02
CA LEU A 21 -8.71 -10.71 29.44
C LEU A 21 -7.32 -10.49 30.06
N GLY A 22 -6.24 -10.95 29.44
CA GLY A 22 -4.87 -10.75 29.95
C GLY A 22 -3.98 -9.82 29.09
N VAL A 23 -4.37 -9.57 27.84
CA VAL A 23 -3.53 -8.88 26.83
C VAL A 23 -3.86 -7.37 26.72
N SER A 24 -5.01 -6.94 27.25
CA SER A 24 -5.48 -5.55 27.13
C SER A 24 -4.65 -4.54 27.93
N THR A 25 -3.91 -4.98 28.95
CA THR A 25 -3.14 -4.08 29.83
C THR A 25 -1.75 -3.71 29.27
N LEU A 26 -1.18 -4.52 28.37
CA LEU A 26 0.08 -4.19 27.66
C LEU A 26 -0.17 -3.47 26.33
N ARG A 27 -1.38 -3.59 25.75
CA ARG A 27 -1.78 -2.90 24.51
C ARG A 27 -2.26 -1.45 24.71
N ALA A 28 -2.49 -1.01 25.95
CA ALA A 28 -3.08 0.28 26.28
C ALA A 28 -2.09 1.30 26.87
N GLN A 29 -0.90 1.45 26.28
CA GLN A 29 -0.02 2.58 26.62
C GLN A 29 -0.49 3.87 25.93
N GLN A 30 -0.62 4.93 26.72
CA GLN A 30 -1.47 6.11 26.51
C GLN A 30 -1.06 7.02 25.35
N PRO A 31 -1.96 7.90 24.86
CA PRO A 31 -1.66 8.91 23.81
C PRO A 31 -0.45 9.82 24.10
N GLN A 32 -0.09 10.02 25.37
CA GLN A 32 1.10 10.78 25.77
C GLN A 32 2.41 10.07 25.36
N ASP A 33 2.43 8.74 25.27
CA ASP A 33 3.60 7.98 24.78
C ASP A 33 3.83 8.16 23.28
N PHE A 34 2.85 8.64 22.51
CA PHE A 34 3.01 8.88 21.07
C PHE A 34 3.71 10.22 20.77
N GLN A 35 3.34 11.29 21.47
CA GLN A 35 4.05 12.57 21.40
C GLN A 35 5.47 12.44 21.95
N ASN A 36 5.64 11.68 23.04
CA ASN A 36 6.95 11.34 23.57
C ASN A 36 7.75 10.45 22.60
N ARG A 37 7.13 9.50 21.88
CA ARG A 37 7.81 8.76 20.79
C ARG A 37 8.24 9.68 19.66
N ARG A 38 7.39 10.60 19.17
CA ARG A 38 7.79 11.57 18.13
C ARG A 38 8.94 12.48 18.61
N GLN A 39 8.86 13.06 19.80
CA GLN A 39 9.97 13.88 20.33
C GLN A 39 11.24 13.06 20.61
N ASN A 40 11.10 11.84 21.12
CA ASN A 40 12.23 10.93 21.30
C ASN A 40 12.79 10.41 19.98
N ILE A 41 12.04 10.42 18.86
CA ILE A 41 12.55 10.07 17.52
C ILE A 41 13.36 11.22 16.92
N TYR A 42 12.95 12.47 17.14
CA TYR A 42 13.77 13.63 16.76
C TYR A 42 15.02 13.80 17.65
N ASN A 43 14.99 13.30 18.89
CA ASN A 43 16.13 13.29 19.81
C ASN A 43 16.88 11.95 19.88
N ALA A 44 16.38 10.89 19.23
CA ALA A 44 17.08 9.61 19.16
C ALA A 44 18.18 9.79 18.13
N THR A 45 19.40 9.99 18.61
CA THR A 45 20.59 9.71 17.81
C THR A 45 20.43 8.31 17.24
N GLN A 46 20.36 8.20 15.91
CA GLN A 46 20.39 6.92 15.21
C GLN A 46 21.51 6.08 15.83
N ARG A 47 21.16 4.87 16.27
CA ARG A 47 22.12 4.06 17.01
C ARG A 47 23.34 3.81 16.13
N ASP A 48 24.51 4.11 16.65
CA ASP A 48 25.73 3.99 15.85
C ASP A 48 26.10 2.52 15.69
N TYR A 49 25.90 2.02 14.48
CA TYR A 49 26.26 0.67 14.07
C TYR A 49 27.62 0.61 13.36
N ALA A 50 28.45 1.67 13.45
CA ALA A 50 29.78 1.70 12.83
C ALA A 50 30.66 0.51 13.23
N GLN A 51 30.54 0.03 14.47
CA GLN A 51 31.28 -1.15 14.94
C GLN A 51 30.95 -2.45 14.18
N TYR A 52 29.76 -2.54 13.57
CA TYR A 52 29.34 -3.69 12.77
C TYR A 52 29.61 -3.50 11.28
N LYS A 53 29.98 -2.29 10.84
CA LYS A 53 30.38 -2.04 9.46
C LYS A 53 31.73 -2.71 9.22
N LYS A 54 31.71 -3.77 8.43
CA LYS A 54 32.93 -4.28 7.79
C LYS A 54 33.09 -3.59 6.45
N ASP A 55 34.34 -3.35 6.04
CA ASP A 55 34.62 -2.94 4.68
C ASP A 55 34.19 -4.06 3.73
N ILE A 56 33.04 -3.86 3.10
CA ILE A 56 32.56 -4.73 2.03
C ILE A 56 32.97 -4.04 0.73
N ASP A 57 33.86 -4.68 -0.05
CA ASP A 57 34.16 -4.27 -1.43
C ASP A 57 32.96 -4.63 -2.33
N ALA A 58 31.88 -3.86 -2.16
CA ALA A 58 30.66 -3.98 -2.93
C ALA A 58 30.59 -2.86 -3.96
N ARG A 59 30.28 -3.23 -5.21
CA ARG A 59 30.00 -2.27 -6.28
C ARG A 59 28.52 -2.30 -6.59
N ILE A 60 27.91 -1.12 -6.69
CA ILE A 60 26.53 -0.99 -7.14
C ILE A 60 26.49 -1.26 -8.65
N LEU A 61 26.00 -2.43 -9.04
CA LEU A 61 25.88 -2.84 -10.44
C LEU A 61 24.66 -2.23 -11.13
N ASP A 62 23.55 -2.14 -10.40
CA ASP A 62 22.31 -1.53 -10.86
C ASP A 62 21.67 -0.74 -9.71
N ARG A 63 21.18 0.46 -10.03
CA ARG A 63 20.46 1.36 -9.10
C ARG A 63 18.96 1.32 -9.30
N ARG A 64 18.47 0.54 -10.28
CA ARG A 64 17.05 0.44 -10.55
C ARG A 64 16.33 -0.21 -9.38
N PHE A 65 15.25 0.43 -8.97
CA PHE A 65 14.26 -0.20 -8.13
C PHE A 65 13.46 -1.16 -9.01
N ILE A 66 13.52 -2.45 -8.71
CA ILE A 66 12.74 -3.48 -9.40
C ILE A 66 11.60 -3.87 -8.46
N THR A 67 10.37 -3.68 -8.91
CA THR A 67 9.18 -3.73 -8.04
C THR A 67 9.02 -5.08 -7.34
N ARG A 68 9.24 -6.17 -8.07
CA ARG A 68 9.08 -7.53 -7.55
C ARG A 68 10.06 -7.81 -6.43
N GLU A 69 11.34 -7.57 -6.66
CA GLU A 69 12.43 -7.83 -5.73
C GLU A 69 12.34 -6.88 -4.52
N ALA A 70 12.05 -5.60 -4.76
CA ALA A 70 11.94 -4.61 -3.69
C ALA A 70 10.73 -4.86 -2.79
N MET A 71 9.57 -5.24 -3.33
CA MET A 71 8.39 -5.56 -2.50
C MET A 71 8.54 -6.89 -1.78
N PHE A 72 9.17 -7.88 -2.40
CA PHE A 72 9.52 -9.13 -1.74
C PHE A 72 10.43 -8.86 -0.54
N MET A 73 11.58 -8.21 -0.76
CA MET A 73 12.54 -7.88 0.29
C MET A 73 11.89 -7.03 1.40
N ALA A 74 11.09 -6.02 1.04
CA ALA A 74 10.41 -5.21 2.04
C ALA A 74 9.40 -6.01 2.86
N SER A 75 8.74 -7.01 2.28
CA SER A 75 7.84 -7.94 3.00
C SER A 75 8.63 -8.80 3.98
N GLU A 76 9.74 -9.40 3.53
CA GLU A 76 10.62 -10.21 4.37
C GLU A 76 11.20 -9.42 5.55
N ILE A 77 11.63 -8.17 5.34
CA ILE A 77 12.12 -7.29 6.42
C ILE A 77 11.04 -7.06 7.48
N MET A 78 9.77 -6.92 7.09
CA MET A 78 8.68 -6.73 8.04
C MET A 78 8.36 -7.99 8.83
N LEU A 79 8.33 -9.14 8.15
CA LEU A 79 8.06 -10.44 8.75
C LEU A 79 9.19 -10.85 9.71
N SER A 80 10.44 -10.75 9.27
CA SER A 80 11.64 -11.11 10.06
C SER A 80 12.06 -10.04 11.08
N GLY A 81 11.49 -8.84 10.98
CA GLY A 81 11.73 -7.72 11.89
C GLY A 81 10.57 -7.55 12.86
N THR A 82 9.61 -6.70 12.50
CA THR A 82 8.58 -6.21 13.43
C THR A 82 7.70 -7.34 13.96
N TYR A 83 7.21 -8.21 13.08
CA TYR A 83 6.37 -9.33 13.51
C TYR A 83 7.16 -10.40 14.25
N PHE A 84 8.38 -10.71 13.80
CA PHE A 84 9.25 -11.61 14.57
C PHE A 84 9.55 -11.09 15.97
N PHE A 85 9.75 -9.78 16.16
CA PHE A 85 9.93 -9.21 17.49
C PHE A 85 8.70 -9.46 18.37
N GLU A 86 7.49 -9.20 17.86
CA GLU A 86 6.24 -9.43 18.58
C GLU A 86 6.07 -10.91 18.96
N ASP A 87 6.28 -11.82 18.02
CA ASP A 87 6.22 -13.27 18.23
C ASP A 87 7.27 -13.75 19.25
N ALA A 88 8.49 -13.21 19.19
CA ALA A 88 9.57 -13.56 20.11
C ALA A 88 9.25 -13.14 21.54
N VAL A 89 8.63 -11.97 21.72
CA VAL A 89 8.17 -11.49 23.04
C VAL A 89 7.02 -12.37 23.55
N GLU A 90 6.05 -12.71 22.71
CA GLU A 90 4.92 -13.58 23.08
C GLU A 90 5.40 -14.99 23.47
N ALA A 91 6.41 -15.51 22.77
CA ALA A 91 7.04 -16.79 23.08
C ALA A 91 7.91 -16.76 24.37
N GLY A 92 8.07 -15.59 25.01
CA GLY A 92 8.87 -15.44 26.22
C GLY A 92 10.38 -15.49 26.00
N LEU A 93 10.86 -15.22 24.78
CA LEU A 93 12.29 -15.10 24.53
C LEU A 93 12.86 -13.88 25.26
N PRO A 94 14.10 -13.93 25.77
CA PRO A 94 14.70 -12.85 26.57
C PRO A 94 15.19 -11.67 25.72
N VAL A 95 14.36 -11.20 24.78
CA VAL A 95 14.70 -10.18 23.77
C VAL A 95 14.23 -8.78 24.14
N VAL A 96 13.26 -8.65 25.07
CA VAL A 96 12.65 -7.35 25.45
C VAL A 96 13.68 -6.35 25.98
N ASN A 97 14.68 -6.84 26.72
CA ASN A 97 15.70 -6.00 27.33
C ASN A 97 16.95 -5.83 26.43
N ASP A 98 17.03 -6.56 25.31
CA ASP A 98 18.10 -6.37 24.34
C ASP A 98 17.75 -5.19 23.44
N LYS A 99 18.35 -4.04 23.78
CA LYS A 99 18.12 -2.79 23.07
C LYS A 99 18.57 -2.85 21.60
N ASP A 100 19.62 -3.61 21.28
CA ASP A 100 20.13 -3.71 19.89
C ASP A 100 19.16 -4.51 19.04
N PHE A 101 18.73 -5.66 19.58
CA PHE A 101 17.73 -6.49 18.95
C PHE A 101 16.43 -5.73 18.74
N PHE A 102 15.92 -5.06 19.79
CA PHE A 102 14.73 -4.21 19.70
C PHE A 102 14.85 -3.14 18.61
N ASN A 103 15.96 -2.39 18.59
CA ASN A 103 16.11 -1.31 17.61
C ASN A 103 16.14 -1.83 16.16
N MET A 104 16.85 -2.94 15.92
CA MET A 104 16.95 -3.52 14.58
C MET A 104 15.62 -4.11 14.09
N THR A 105 14.98 -4.93 14.93
CA THR A 105 13.78 -5.69 14.56
C THR A 105 12.51 -4.85 14.63
N SER A 106 12.42 -3.88 15.53
CA SER A 106 11.25 -3.01 15.63
C SER A 106 11.43 -1.74 14.79
N VAL A 107 12.44 -0.91 15.09
CA VAL A 107 12.55 0.45 14.55
C VAL A 107 13.09 0.45 13.12
N GLU A 108 14.27 -0.10 12.89
CA GLU A 108 14.93 -0.08 11.57
C GLU A 108 14.12 -0.87 10.55
N ALA A 109 13.71 -2.10 10.89
CA ALA A 109 12.89 -2.93 10.02
C ALA A 109 11.59 -2.25 9.60
N TYR A 110 10.88 -1.61 10.54
CA TYR A 110 9.66 -0.84 10.26
C TYR A 110 9.93 0.23 9.19
N TRP A 111 10.96 1.05 9.37
CA TRP A 111 11.24 2.17 8.46
C TRP A 111 11.70 1.71 7.08
N TYR A 112 12.63 0.76 6.97
CA TYR A 112 13.08 0.25 5.66
C TYR A 112 11.95 -0.43 4.88
N SER A 113 11.14 -1.23 5.58
CA SER A 113 9.94 -1.86 5.05
C SER A 113 8.93 -0.84 4.52
N ARG A 114 8.62 0.20 5.32
CA ARG A 114 7.62 1.23 4.99
C ARG A 114 8.10 2.14 3.87
N TYR A 115 9.39 2.46 3.88
CA TYR A 115 10.01 3.35 2.91
C TYR A 115 9.87 2.78 1.50
N ASN A 116 10.16 1.49 1.30
CA ASN A 116 9.99 0.83 0.02
C ASN A 116 8.54 0.89 -0.48
N LEU A 117 7.57 0.54 0.38
CA LEU A 117 6.15 0.59 0.02
C LEU A 117 5.73 2.02 -0.36
N THR A 118 5.98 2.99 0.51
CA THR A 118 5.50 4.38 0.34
C THR A 118 6.12 5.04 -0.90
N ASN A 119 7.40 4.75 -1.19
CA ASN A 119 8.03 5.24 -2.40
C ASN A 119 7.35 4.68 -3.65
N LEU A 120 7.10 3.38 -3.71
CA LEU A 120 6.43 2.75 -4.84
C LEU A 120 4.99 3.26 -5.03
N VAL A 121 4.15 3.15 -3.99
CA VAL A 121 2.70 3.27 -4.16
C VAL A 121 2.15 4.69 -4.04
N ALA A 122 2.95 5.66 -3.58
CA ALA A 122 2.46 7.02 -3.33
C ALA A 122 3.40 8.13 -3.83
N ARG A 123 4.72 8.00 -3.65
CA ARG A 123 5.68 9.09 -3.92
C ARG A 123 6.20 9.09 -5.35
N SER A 124 6.62 7.94 -5.88
CA SER A 124 7.41 7.85 -7.13
C SER A 124 6.64 8.12 -8.43
N ARG A 125 5.29 8.03 -8.43
CA ARG A 125 4.45 7.90 -9.65
C ARG A 125 4.78 6.65 -10.49
N MET A 126 5.33 5.60 -9.89
CA MET A 126 5.69 4.37 -10.59
C MET A 126 4.52 3.40 -10.76
N GLY A 127 3.43 3.85 -11.39
CA GLY A 127 2.35 2.98 -11.80
C GLY A 127 1.09 3.69 -12.29
N LEU A 128 0.07 2.89 -12.59
CA LEU A 128 -1.26 3.34 -12.97
C LEU A 128 -2.00 3.87 -11.74
N HIS A 129 -2.45 5.10 -11.83
CA HIS A 129 -3.11 5.77 -10.71
C HIS A 129 -4.47 5.13 -10.36
N VAL A 130 -4.80 5.05 -9.07
CA VAL A 130 -6.04 4.43 -8.57
C VAL A 130 -7.30 5.12 -9.06
N VAL A 131 -7.22 6.38 -9.50
CA VAL A 131 -8.35 7.12 -10.12
C VAL A 131 -8.95 6.34 -11.31
N HIS A 132 -8.15 5.54 -12.00
CA HIS A 132 -8.61 4.70 -13.12
C HIS A 132 -9.03 3.30 -12.69
N GLY A 133 -9.13 3.06 -11.38
CA GLY A 133 -9.41 1.75 -10.83
C GLY A 133 -10.88 1.35 -10.93
N PRO A 134 -11.15 0.05 -11.15
CA PRO A 134 -12.50 -0.45 -11.37
C PRO A 134 -13.41 -0.28 -10.14
N TYR A 135 -12.86 -0.15 -8.93
CA TYR A 135 -13.67 0.16 -7.74
C TYR A 135 -14.28 1.55 -7.82
N LEU A 136 -13.52 2.55 -8.28
CA LEU A 136 -14.04 3.91 -8.46
C LEU A 136 -15.05 3.97 -9.59
N THR A 137 -14.78 3.28 -10.70
CA THR A 137 -15.76 3.13 -11.79
C THR A 137 -17.04 2.49 -11.27
N TYR A 138 -16.94 1.41 -10.49
CA TYR A 138 -18.10 0.78 -9.87
C TYR A 138 -18.88 1.77 -8.98
N LYS A 139 -18.20 2.56 -8.14
CA LYS A 139 -18.84 3.57 -7.29
C LYS A 139 -19.50 4.70 -8.09
N ALA A 140 -18.84 5.20 -9.13
CA ALA A 140 -19.41 6.18 -10.05
C ALA A 140 -20.70 5.64 -10.70
N LEU A 141 -20.67 4.38 -11.15
CA LEU A 141 -21.81 3.69 -11.75
C LEU A 141 -22.93 3.38 -10.74
N GLN A 142 -22.68 3.34 -9.44
CA GLN A 142 -23.75 3.18 -8.43
C GLN A 142 -24.52 4.47 -8.16
N GLN A 143 -23.96 5.62 -8.56
CA GLN A 143 -24.46 6.94 -8.20
C GLN A 143 -25.02 7.71 -9.40
N LYS A 144 -25.36 7.01 -10.49
CA LYS A 144 -25.93 7.60 -11.71
C LYS A 144 -27.16 8.47 -11.43
N ASP A 145 -27.94 8.06 -10.44
CA ASP A 145 -29.17 8.74 -10.03
C ASP A 145 -28.91 10.04 -9.24
N LEU A 146 -27.70 10.25 -8.72
CA LEU A 146 -27.32 11.45 -7.96
C LEU A 146 -26.75 12.56 -8.85
N VAL A 147 -26.64 12.33 -10.17
CA VAL A 147 -26.14 13.29 -11.16
C VAL A 147 -27.24 14.30 -11.52
N PHE A 148 -27.83 14.95 -10.50
CA PHE A 148 -28.80 16.02 -10.70
C PHE A 148 -28.13 17.31 -11.19
N TYR A 149 -26.86 17.54 -10.81
CA TYR A 149 -26.12 18.78 -11.06
C TYR A 149 -25.37 18.84 -12.41
N ASN A 150 -25.10 17.70 -13.08
CA ASN A 150 -24.41 17.69 -14.40
C ASN A 150 -25.36 17.49 -15.59
N ARG A 151 -26.68 17.58 -15.39
CA ARG A 151 -27.68 17.41 -16.46
C ARG A 151 -27.50 18.40 -17.61
N ASP A 152 -27.06 19.62 -17.31
CA ASP A 152 -26.80 20.67 -18.33
C ASP A 152 -25.61 20.33 -19.25
N ARG A 153 -24.74 19.38 -18.86
CA ARG A 153 -23.61 18.90 -19.65
C ARG A 153 -23.85 17.53 -20.30
N ALA A 154 -25.06 16.97 -20.16
CA ALA A 154 -25.43 15.63 -20.63
C ALA A 154 -24.60 14.46 -20.06
N GLU A 155 -23.84 14.68 -18.98
CA GLU A 155 -23.11 13.63 -18.28
C GLU A 155 -24.08 12.80 -17.43
N ARG A 156 -24.12 11.48 -17.66
CA ARG A 156 -25.05 10.55 -16.98
C ARG A 156 -24.39 9.75 -15.86
N GLU A 157 -23.09 9.89 -15.67
CA GLU A 157 -22.27 9.14 -14.72
C GLU A 157 -21.23 10.09 -14.13
N LEU A 158 -20.95 9.97 -12.82
CA LEU A 158 -19.90 10.76 -12.17
C LEU A 158 -18.52 10.37 -12.72
N ALA A 159 -17.60 11.32 -12.79
CA ALA A 159 -16.22 10.99 -13.11
C ALA A 159 -15.54 10.30 -11.91
N ASN A 160 -14.65 9.32 -12.16
CA ASN A 160 -13.92 8.65 -11.08
C ASN A 160 -13.13 9.61 -10.18
N ARG A 161 -12.64 10.73 -10.74
CA ARG A 161 -11.98 11.80 -9.99
C ARG A 161 -12.91 12.40 -8.95
N GLU A 162 -14.17 12.65 -9.30
CA GLU A 162 -15.17 13.22 -8.39
C GLU A 162 -15.49 12.26 -7.25
N VAL A 163 -15.61 10.96 -7.56
CA VAL A 163 -15.79 9.93 -6.53
C VAL A 163 -14.58 9.88 -5.58
N LEU A 164 -13.37 9.87 -6.12
CA LEU A 164 -12.15 9.78 -5.32
C LEU A 164 -11.95 11.02 -4.43
N LEU A 165 -11.92 12.21 -5.05
CA LEU A 165 -11.58 13.46 -4.37
C LEU A 165 -12.76 14.06 -3.62
N GLY A 166 -13.98 13.93 -4.15
CA GLY A 166 -15.18 14.53 -3.59
C GLY A 166 -15.88 13.67 -2.53
N GLN A 167 -15.63 12.35 -2.52
CA GLN A 167 -16.35 11.43 -1.63
C GLN A 167 -15.41 10.57 -0.79
N LEU A 168 -14.56 9.75 -1.42
CA LEU A 168 -13.79 8.73 -0.70
C LEU A 168 -12.72 9.34 0.21
N ILE A 169 -11.87 10.22 -0.32
CA ILE A 169 -10.83 10.87 0.49
C ILE A 169 -11.45 11.68 1.64
N PRO A 170 -12.45 12.56 1.43
CA PRO A 170 -13.13 13.26 2.52
C PRO A 170 -13.74 12.33 3.57
N MET A 171 -14.35 11.22 3.13
CA MET A 171 -14.89 10.21 4.04
C MET A 171 -13.78 9.56 4.88
N TYR A 172 -12.64 9.19 4.28
CA TYR A 172 -11.51 8.61 4.99
C TYR A 172 -10.91 9.60 5.99
N LEU A 173 -10.69 10.85 5.59
CA LEU A 173 -10.21 11.92 6.48
C LEU A 173 -11.16 12.11 7.68
N LYS A 174 -12.48 12.17 7.41
CA LYS A 174 -13.49 12.30 8.48
C LYS A 174 -13.49 11.10 9.43
N ARG A 175 -13.34 9.87 8.91
CA ARG A 175 -13.40 8.65 9.74
C ARG A 175 -12.15 8.41 10.57
N THR A 176 -11.01 8.87 10.06
CA THR A 176 -9.70 8.71 10.70
C THR A 176 -9.33 9.90 11.57
N GLY A 177 -10.01 11.04 11.41
CA GLY A 177 -9.66 12.29 12.08
C GLY A 177 -8.32 12.86 11.61
N PHE A 178 -7.79 12.39 10.47
CA PHE A 178 -6.50 12.85 9.96
C PHE A 178 -6.61 14.33 9.55
N PRO A 179 -5.88 15.24 10.23
CA PRO A 179 -6.11 16.68 10.08
C PRO A 179 -5.47 17.27 8.82
N ARG A 180 -4.79 16.45 8.01
CA ARG A 180 -3.93 16.89 6.91
C ARG A 180 -4.32 16.24 5.58
N ARG A 181 -3.78 16.79 4.51
CA ARG A 181 -3.86 16.22 3.16
C ARG A 181 -2.43 16.00 2.67
N PHE A 182 -2.19 14.88 2.01
CA PHE A 182 -0.96 14.69 1.26
C PHE A 182 -1.12 15.39 -0.09
N GLU A 183 -0.31 16.41 -0.33
CA GLU A 183 -0.24 17.03 -1.62
C GLU A 183 0.63 16.19 -2.56
N ASP A 184 0.25 16.19 -3.83
CA ASP A 184 0.96 15.40 -4.83
C ASP A 184 1.10 13.91 -4.45
N ALA A 185 0.21 13.33 -3.63
CA ALA A 185 0.18 11.88 -3.52
C ALA A 185 -0.27 11.26 -4.86
N SER A 186 0.39 10.18 -5.28
CA SER A 186 0.00 9.42 -6.48
C SER A 186 -0.30 7.96 -6.11
N PRO A 187 -1.42 7.68 -5.43
CA PRO A 187 -1.84 6.32 -5.11
C PRO A 187 -1.90 5.45 -6.37
N VAL A 188 -1.12 4.36 -6.37
CA VAL A 188 -0.98 3.43 -7.49
C VAL A 188 -1.88 2.21 -7.31
N MET A 189 -2.65 1.88 -8.34
CA MET A 189 -3.40 0.61 -8.43
C MET A 189 -2.59 -0.50 -9.09
N LEU A 190 -1.81 -0.21 -10.13
CA LEU A 190 -0.95 -1.20 -10.79
C LEU A 190 0.44 -0.64 -10.98
N GLU A 191 1.40 -1.29 -10.34
CA GLU A 191 2.78 -0.87 -10.30
C GLU A 191 3.50 -1.19 -11.61
N PHE A 192 4.40 -0.31 -12.02
CA PHE A 192 5.30 -0.59 -13.13
C PHE A 192 6.45 -1.51 -12.70
N ALA A 193 7.10 -2.18 -13.65
CA ALA A 193 8.07 -3.24 -13.38
C ALA A 193 9.33 -2.71 -12.69
N SER A 194 9.85 -1.55 -13.10
CA SER A 194 11.02 -0.94 -12.48
C SER A 194 11.16 0.55 -12.77
N GLY A 195 12.00 1.24 -12.00
CA GLY A 195 12.31 2.66 -12.18
C GLY A 195 13.67 3.05 -11.60
N ASP A 196 14.21 4.18 -12.07
CA ASP A 196 15.41 4.79 -11.48
C ASP A 196 14.96 5.71 -10.32
N PRO A 197 15.36 5.42 -9.06
CA PRO A 197 14.97 6.20 -7.90
C PRO A 197 15.65 7.56 -7.80
N THR A 198 16.52 7.92 -8.76
CA THR A 198 17.15 9.24 -8.81
C THR A 198 16.10 10.34 -8.93
N LEU A 199 16.15 11.30 -8.01
CA LEU A 199 15.27 12.46 -8.00
C LEU A 199 15.74 13.48 -9.06
N PRO A 200 14.89 13.86 -10.02
CA PRO A 200 15.26 14.79 -11.09
C PRO A 200 15.27 16.26 -10.64
N ARG A 201 14.89 16.52 -9.38
CA ARG A 201 14.78 17.84 -8.76
C ARG A 201 15.32 17.74 -7.33
N LYS A 202 15.82 18.86 -6.81
CA LYS A 202 16.29 18.95 -5.42
C LYS A 202 15.11 18.68 -4.48
N VAL A 203 15.37 17.94 -3.40
CA VAL A 203 14.38 17.74 -2.33
C VAL A 203 14.09 19.08 -1.69
N ASP A 204 12.80 19.39 -1.53
CA ASP A 204 12.37 20.58 -0.81
C ASP A 204 12.39 20.31 0.69
N ILE A 205 13.24 21.03 1.41
CA ILE A 205 13.45 20.88 2.85
C ILE A 205 12.98 22.11 3.62
N ASN A 206 12.36 23.07 2.94
CA ASN A 206 11.81 24.25 3.59
C ASN A 206 10.55 23.87 4.39
N ASP A 207 10.19 24.66 5.38
CA ASP A 207 8.96 24.52 6.17
C ASP A 207 8.04 25.70 5.83
N ASP A 208 7.67 25.82 4.56
CA ASP A 208 6.87 26.94 4.03
C ASP A 208 5.42 26.55 3.71
N PHE A 209 5.02 25.30 3.99
CA PHE A 209 3.65 24.85 3.83
C PHE A 209 2.69 25.61 4.77
N GLU A 210 1.74 26.36 4.19
CA GLU A 210 0.66 27.16 4.82
C GLU A 210 0.82 27.44 6.34
N GLY A 211 1.86 28.20 6.70
CA GLY A 211 2.07 28.69 8.08
C GLY A 211 3.22 28.03 8.85
N GLY A 212 3.93 27.08 8.25
CA GLY A 212 5.06 26.37 8.87
C GLY A 212 4.57 25.40 9.93
N ASN A 213 4.67 24.10 9.66
CA ASN A 213 4.21 23.05 10.57
C ASN A 213 5.36 22.37 11.34
N GLY A 214 6.59 22.89 11.20
CA GLY A 214 7.81 22.35 11.79
C GLY A 214 8.39 21.17 11.02
N GLN A 215 7.93 20.88 9.81
CA GLN A 215 8.37 19.75 8.99
C GLN A 215 8.91 20.20 7.65
N ALA A 216 9.76 19.37 7.07
CA ALA A 216 10.23 19.60 5.71
C ALA A 216 9.09 19.37 4.71
N ASP A 217 8.94 20.26 3.74
CA ASP A 217 7.86 20.28 2.76
C ASP A 217 7.73 18.94 1.98
N TYR A 218 8.83 18.21 1.76
CA TYR A 218 8.77 16.88 1.15
C TYR A 218 7.91 15.85 1.91
N GLU A 219 7.61 16.08 3.19
CA GLU A 219 6.75 15.23 4.00
C GLU A 219 5.25 15.46 3.73
N ASP A 220 4.88 16.69 3.36
CA ASP A 220 3.51 17.10 3.06
C ASP A 220 3.20 17.09 1.57
N THR A 221 4.16 17.47 0.72
CA THR A 221 4.09 17.37 -0.75
C THR A 221 5.10 16.39 -1.33
N TYR A 222 4.62 15.42 -2.10
CA TYR A 222 5.49 14.43 -2.74
C TYR A 222 6.04 14.88 -4.11
N LEU A 223 5.96 16.17 -4.42
CA LEU A 223 6.38 16.71 -5.71
C LEU A 223 7.89 16.58 -5.96
N THR A 224 8.73 16.76 -4.94
CA THR A 224 10.19 16.64 -5.07
C THR A 224 10.68 15.19 -4.92
N LEU A 225 9.81 14.28 -4.47
CA LEU A 225 10.08 12.85 -4.30
C LEU A 225 9.75 12.00 -5.54
N ARG A 226 9.44 12.63 -6.67
CA ARG A 226 9.15 11.91 -7.93
C ARG A 226 10.40 11.28 -8.50
N TRP A 227 10.27 10.06 -8.99
CA TRP A 227 11.34 9.42 -9.74
C TRP A 227 11.38 9.92 -11.18
N ASN A 228 12.50 9.68 -11.86
CA ASN A 228 12.68 10.12 -13.23
C ASN A 228 11.70 9.39 -14.19
N PRO A 229 10.71 10.08 -14.77
CA PRO A 229 9.66 9.42 -15.57
C PRO A 229 10.19 8.82 -16.88
N ASN A 230 11.33 9.29 -17.38
CA ASN A 230 11.95 8.80 -18.61
C ASN A 230 12.72 7.49 -18.39
N LYS A 231 12.97 7.10 -17.13
CA LYS A 231 13.71 5.90 -16.77
C LYS A 231 12.84 4.81 -16.13
N ILE A 232 11.52 5.00 -16.16
CA ILE A 232 10.53 4.02 -15.69
C ILE A 232 10.25 3.01 -16.80
N ASP A 233 10.40 1.74 -16.48
CA ASP A 233 9.93 0.64 -17.30
C ASP A 233 8.44 0.43 -17.06
N LYS A 234 7.62 1.04 -17.93
CA LYS A 234 6.15 1.05 -17.81
C LYS A 234 5.47 -0.29 -18.09
N ASN A 235 6.22 -1.36 -18.34
CA ASN A 235 5.62 -2.69 -18.34
C ASN A 235 5.13 -3.04 -16.92
N ILE A 236 4.23 -3.99 -16.84
CA ILE A 236 3.69 -4.51 -15.58
C ILE A 236 4.20 -5.94 -15.44
N ASP A 237 4.90 -6.20 -14.34
CA ASP A 237 5.32 -7.53 -13.90
C ASP A 237 4.27 -8.06 -12.92
N LEU A 238 3.59 -9.16 -13.26
CA LEU A 238 2.50 -9.65 -12.40
C LEU A 238 2.99 -10.34 -11.12
N GLY A 239 4.24 -10.82 -11.10
CA GLY A 239 4.92 -11.21 -9.87
C GLY A 239 5.14 -9.99 -8.96
N GLY A 240 5.56 -8.87 -9.54
CA GLY A 240 5.69 -7.59 -8.82
C GLY A 240 4.37 -7.05 -8.26
N VAL A 241 3.29 -7.14 -9.05
CA VAL A 241 1.94 -6.78 -8.60
C VAL A 241 1.50 -7.67 -7.43
N GLY A 242 1.76 -8.98 -7.50
CA GLY A 242 1.47 -9.94 -6.44
C GLY A 242 2.24 -9.65 -5.14
N GLN A 243 3.56 -9.43 -5.24
CA GLN A 243 4.39 -9.04 -4.09
C GLN A 243 3.93 -7.71 -3.48
N THR A 244 3.52 -6.75 -4.31
CA THR A 244 2.96 -5.49 -3.81
C THR A 244 1.64 -5.70 -3.06
N LEU A 245 0.77 -6.63 -3.50
CA LEU A 245 -0.47 -6.96 -2.78
C LEU A 245 -0.18 -7.55 -1.41
N VAL A 246 0.75 -8.51 -1.32
CA VAL A 246 1.19 -9.07 -0.02
C VAL A 246 1.69 -7.94 0.86
N LYS A 247 2.53 -7.06 0.31
CA LYS A 247 3.09 -5.95 1.08
C LYS A 247 2.03 -4.97 1.59
N GLN A 248 1.06 -4.63 0.73
CA GLN A 248 -0.08 -3.79 1.11
C GLN A 248 -0.92 -4.46 2.21
N ALA A 249 -1.13 -5.77 2.13
CA ALA A 249 -1.87 -6.53 3.15
C ALA A 249 -1.18 -6.50 4.52
N LEU A 250 0.12 -6.77 4.57
CA LEU A 250 0.90 -6.71 5.82
C LEU A 250 0.81 -5.32 6.46
N TRP A 251 0.94 -4.26 5.67
CA TRP A 251 0.85 -2.90 6.19
C TRP A 251 -0.57 -2.47 6.59
N MET A 252 -1.59 -2.94 5.88
CA MET A 252 -2.99 -2.70 6.29
C MET A 252 -3.30 -3.40 7.62
N GLU A 253 -2.86 -4.64 7.79
CA GLU A 253 -3.00 -5.38 9.04
C GLU A 253 -2.33 -4.61 10.19
N TYR A 254 -1.07 -4.23 10.01
CA TYR A 254 -0.35 -3.41 10.99
C TYR A 254 -1.09 -2.11 11.31
N PHE A 255 -1.48 -1.33 10.29
CA PHE A 255 -2.14 -0.04 10.49
C PHE A 255 -3.50 -0.13 11.16
N PHE A 256 -4.19 -1.27 11.08
CA PHE A 256 -5.49 -1.51 11.70
C PHE A 256 -5.43 -2.41 12.94
N THR A 257 -4.23 -2.66 13.49
CA THR A 257 -4.04 -3.58 14.61
C THR A 257 -4.62 -3.06 15.92
N GLN A 258 -4.55 -1.75 16.20
CA GLN A 258 -5.15 -1.20 17.40
C GLN A 258 -6.66 -1.01 17.23
N ASN A 259 -7.40 -1.56 18.20
CA ASN A 259 -8.83 -1.31 18.33
C ASN A 259 -9.02 -0.11 19.27
N HIS A 260 -9.49 1.00 18.74
CA HIS A 260 -9.88 2.14 19.56
C HIS A 260 -11.26 1.86 20.18
N ASP A 261 -11.28 1.38 21.43
CA ASP A 261 -12.51 1.12 22.20
C ASP A 261 -13.35 2.39 22.46
N ASP A 262 -12.82 3.58 22.14
CA ASP A 262 -13.51 4.86 22.23
C ASP A 262 -14.39 5.20 21.00
N GLY A 263 -14.36 4.35 19.97
CA GLY A 263 -15.13 4.49 18.73
C GLY A 263 -14.72 5.65 17.82
N LYS A 264 -13.64 6.38 18.16
CA LYS A 264 -13.37 7.69 17.55
C LYS A 264 -12.52 7.64 16.29
N LEU A 265 -11.62 6.68 16.12
CA LEU A 265 -10.69 6.68 14.99
C LEU A 265 -10.52 5.27 14.40
N LEU A 266 -10.22 5.19 13.10
CA LEU A 266 -9.85 3.97 12.40
C LEU A 266 -8.32 3.93 12.31
N GLY A 267 -7.67 2.84 12.70
CA GLY A 267 -6.21 2.65 12.61
C GLY A 267 -5.49 2.70 13.96
N ASN A 268 -4.16 2.62 13.99
CA ASN A 268 -3.35 2.82 15.22
C ASN A 268 -3.27 4.29 15.63
N ASP A 269 -3.24 5.16 14.64
CA ASP A 269 -3.42 6.59 14.77
C ASP A 269 -4.16 7.13 13.54
N ALA A 270 -4.47 8.43 13.54
CA ALA A 270 -5.21 9.07 12.46
C ALA A 270 -4.50 8.95 11.09
N GLU A 271 -3.17 9.05 11.06
CA GLU A 271 -2.39 8.99 9.83
C GLU A 271 -2.30 7.56 9.28
N GLU A 272 -1.97 6.59 10.13
CA GLU A 272 -1.91 5.17 9.79
C GLU A 272 -3.28 4.65 9.37
N GLY A 273 -4.35 5.11 10.03
CA GLY A 273 -5.73 4.89 9.61
C GLY A 273 -6.03 5.33 8.19
N PHE A 274 -5.66 6.57 7.86
CA PHE A 274 -5.86 7.12 6.52
C PHE A 274 -5.01 6.38 5.47
N ARG A 275 -3.74 6.10 5.78
CA ARG A 275 -2.84 5.34 4.91
C ARG A 275 -3.37 3.92 4.68
N GLY A 276 -3.85 3.24 5.73
CA GLY A 276 -4.50 1.94 5.65
C GLY A 276 -5.73 1.96 4.74
N ALA A 277 -6.60 2.97 4.87
CA ALA A 277 -7.77 3.12 4.01
C ALA A 277 -7.40 3.32 2.53
N MET A 278 -6.36 4.11 2.26
CA MET A 278 -5.83 4.30 0.90
C MET A 278 -5.17 3.04 0.35
N LEU A 279 -4.40 2.29 1.16
CA LEU A 279 -3.84 0.99 0.77
C LEU A 279 -4.96 0.00 0.43
N ASN A 280 -6.05 0.00 1.19
CA ASN A 280 -7.21 -0.83 0.93
C ASN A 280 -7.86 -0.49 -0.41
N LEU A 281 -8.10 0.80 -0.67
CA LEU A 281 -8.64 1.25 -1.95
C LEU A 281 -7.78 0.82 -3.14
N MET A 282 -6.45 0.97 -3.03
CA MET A 282 -5.50 0.52 -4.06
C MET A 282 -5.56 -1.00 -4.25
N SER A 283 -5.53 -1.76 -3.15
CA SER A 283 -5.51 -3.23 -3.17
C SER A 283 -6.81 -3.81 -3.74
N VAL A 284 -7.96 -3.30 -3.31
CA VAL A 284 -9.28 -3.73 -3.82
C VAL A 284 -9.43 -3.40 -5.30
N SER A 285 -9.07 -2.18 -5.71
CA SER A 285 -9.11 -1.80 -7.13
C SER A 285 -8.20 -2.70 -7.97
N LYS A 286 -7.00 -3.01 -7.47
CA LYS A 286 -6.04 -3.91 -8.12
C LYS A 286 -6.58 -5.32 -8.25
N MET A 287 -7.10 -5.92 -7.18
CA MET A 287 -7.69 -7.26 -7.21
C MET A 287 -8.89 -7.33 -8.16
N MET A 288 -9.74 -6.31 -8.17
CA MET A 288 -10.86 -6.21 -9.11
C MET A 288 -10.37 -6.17 -10.56
N LEU A 289 -9.32 -5.40 -10.85
CA LEU A 289 -8.76 -5.32 -12.20
C LEU A 289 -8.13 -6.64 -12.64
N LEU A 290 -7.33 -7.26 -11.77
CA LEU A 290 -6.74 -8.57 -12.00
C LEU A 290 -7.81 -9.60 -12.37
N LYS A 291 -8.84 -9.72 -11.53
CA LYS A 291 -9.94 -10.66 -11.73
C LYS A 291 -10.77 -10.37 -12.97
N SER A 292 -11.06 -9.09 -13.26
CA SER A 292 -12.00 -8.73 -14.33
C SER A 292 -11.38 -8.68 -15.72
N ALA A 293 -10.05 -8.52 -15.83
CA ALA A 293 -9.45 -8.24 -17.13
C ALA A 293 -8.03 -8.78 -17.38
N LEU A 294 -7.27 -9.22 -16.37
CA LEU A 294 -5.82 -9.48 -16.57
C LEU A 294 -5.42 -10.96 -16.59
N PHE A 295 -6.38 -11.89 -16.52
CA PHE A 295 -6.10 -13.30 -16.80
C PHE A 295 -5.88 -13.49 -18.30
N TYR A 296 -5.08 -14.48 -18.67
CA TYR A 296 -4.79 -14.84 -20.04
C TYR A 296 -5.32 -16.23 -20.34
N ASP A 297 -6.01 -16.35 -21.47
CA ASP A 297 -6.72 -17.57 -21.88
C ASP A 297 -5.95 -18.41 -22.92
N GLY A 298 -4.68 -18.10 -23.12
CA GLY A 298 -3.83 -18.63 -24.18
C GLY A 298 -3.82 -17.79 -25.46
N LYS A 299 -4.78 -16.88 -25.64
CA LYS A 299 -4.91 -16.01 -26.83
C LYS A 299 -5.03 -14.52 -26.49
N LYS A 300 -5.83 -14.17 -25.48
CA LYS A 300 -6.12 -12.79 -25.10
C LYS A 300 -6.31 -12.65 -23.60
N LEU A 301 -6.25 -11.40 -23.14
CA LEU A 301 -6.61 -11.04 -21.78
C LEU A 301 -8.13 -11.14 -21.57
N CYS A 302 -8.54 -11.59 -20.40
CA CYS A 302 -9.93 -11.79 -20.01
C CYS A 302 -10.12 -11.71 -18.49
N GLY A 303 -11.38 -11.64 -18.08
CA GLY A 303 -11.76 -11.84 -16.68
C GLY A 303 -12.08 -13.29 -16.39
N ILE A 304 -12.06 -13.64 -15.10
CA ILE A 304 -12.47 -14.96 -14.61
C ILE A 304 -13.52 -14.82 -13.51
N ASN A 305 -14.37 -15.85 -13.39
CA ASN A 305 -15.19 -16.07 -12.22
C ASN A 305 -14.73 -17.36 -11.53
N PRO A 306 -14.00 -17.27 -10.40
CA PRO A 306 -13.48 -18.45 -9.70
C PRO A 306 -14.55 -19.48 -9.30
N VAL A 307 -15.79 -19.04 -9.08
CA VAL A 307 -16.90 -19.93 -8.69
C VAL A 307 -17.26 -20.90 -9.81
N ASN A 308 -17.13 -20.47 -11.06
CA ASN A 308 -17.50 -21.24 -12.25
C ASN A 308 -16.26 -21.64 -13.06
N TYR A 309 -15.06 -21.52 -12.48
CA TYR A 309 -13.82 -21.80 -13.18
C TYR A 309 -13.52 -23.30 -13.17
N ASN A 310 -13.37 -23.89 -14.35
CA ASN A 310 -12.90 -25.25 -14.53
C ASN A 310 -11.58 -25.25 -15.33
N PRO A 311 -10.43 -25.58 -14.71
CA PRO A 311 -9.13 -25.60 -15.41
C PRO A 311 -9.04 -26.70 -16.47
N ASP A 312 -9.80 -27.80 -16.33
CA ASP A 312 -9.79 -28.92 -17.27
C ASP A 312 -10.46 -28.56 -18.60
N GLU A 313 -11.44 -27.65 -18.58
CA GLU A 313 -12.08 -27.13 -19.79
C GLU A 313 -11.20 -26.10 -20.50
N LYS A 314 -10.63 -25.17 -19.72
CA LYS A 314 -9.75 -24.13 -20.26
C LYS A 314 -8.92 -23.50 -19.15
N LEU A 315 -7.59 -23.58 -19.29
CA LEU A 315 -6.67 -22.93 -18.37
C LEU A 315 -6.69 -21.41 -18.54
N TYR A 316 -6.89 -20.70 -17.43
CA TYR A 316 -6.66 -19.27 -17.33
C TYR A 316 -5.56 -19.02 -16.30
N TYR A 317 -4.61 -18.16 -16.63
CA TYR A 317 -3.51 -17.82 -15.72
C TYR A 317 -3.13 -16.36 -15.86
N LEU A 318 -2.43 -15.82 -14.87
CA LEU A 318 -1.87 -14.48 -14.94
C LEU A 318 -0.54 -14.55 -15.72
N PRO A 319 -0.40 -13.86 -16.86
CA PRO A 319 0.85 -13.87 -17.61
C PRO A 319 1.93 -13.12 -16.85
N HIS A 320 3.20 -13.45 -17.09
CA HIS A 320 4.34 -12.89 -16.37
C HIS A 320 4.45 -11.37 -16.60
N ARG A 321 4.28 -10.92 -17.86
CA ARG A 321 4.54 -9.52 -18.21
C ARG A 321 3.52 -8.93 -19.17
N LEU A 322 3.03 -7.75 -18.83
CA LEU A 322 2.13 -6.95 -19.65
C LEU A 322 2.79 -5.64 -20.09
N GLY A 323 2.53 -5.23 -21.31
CA GLY A 323 2.75 -3.86 -21.78
C GLY A 323 1.46 -3.07 -21.63
N VAL A 324 1.56 -1.78 -21.29
CA VAL A 324 0.42 -0.87 -21.21
C VAL A 324 0.61 0.29 -22.17
N ARG A 325 -0.44 0.61 -22.93
CA ARG A 325 -0.51 1.86 -23.68
C ARG A 325 -1.22 2.91 -22.84
N LEU A 326 -0.58 4.04 -22.62
CA LEU A 326 -1.10 5.15 -21.83
C LEU A 326 -1.57 6.28 -22.74
N ILE A 327 -2.67 6.91 -22.33
CA ILE A 327 -3.14 8.17 -22.89
C ILE A 327 -3.22 9.21 -21.77
N GLN A 328 -2.95 10.48 -22.09
CA GLN A 328 -3.06 11.59 -21.14
C GLN A 328 -4.47 12.18 -21.22
N PRO A 329 -5.36 11.93 -20.24
CA PRO A 329 -6.69 12.50 -20.22
C PRO A 329 -6.58 13.83 -19.49
N GLY A 330 -6.36 14.93 -20.22
CA GLY A 330 -6.38 16.30 -19.69
C GLY A 330 -5.75 16.46 -18.30
N ASP A 331 -6.61 16.72 -17.32
CA ASP A 331 -6.32 17.11 -15.94
C ASP A 331 -6.16 15.97 -14.92
N ILE A 332 -6.21 14.71 -15.36
CA ILE A 332 -5.99 13.54 -14.50
C ILE A 332 -4.73 12.75 -14.92
N PRO A 333 -4.16 11.91 -14.03
CA PRO A 333 -3.01 11.07 -14.37
C PRO A 333 -3.24 10.21 -15.63
N PRO A 334 -2.16 9.78 -16.32
CA PRO A 334 -2.28 8.93 -17.50
C PRO A 334 -3.18 7.70 -17.27
N ARG A 335 -4.09 7.45 -18.22
CA ARG A 335 -5.02 6.33 -18.19
C ARG A 335 -4.51 5.17 -19.04
N PRO A 336 -4.66 3.90 -18.60
CA PRO A 336 -4.47 2.76 -19.50
C PRO A 336 -5.55 2.75 -20.59
N GLU A 337 -5.12 2.75 -21.85
CA GLU A 337 -6.02 2.58 -23.00
C GLU A 337 -6.25 1.10 -23.31
N TRP A 338 -5.18 0.30 -23.31
CA TRP A 338 -5.23 -1.15 -23.40
C TRP A 338 -3.95 -1.82 -22.89
N PHE A 339 -4.03 -3.14 -22.66
CA PHE A 339 -2.92 -3.99 -22.23
C PHE A 339 -2.54 -4.99 -23.33
N THR A 340 -1.24 -5.29 -23.46
CA THR A 340 -0.72 -6.38 -24.31
C THR A 340 0.03 -7.37 -23.47
N VAL A 341 -0.10 -8.65 -23.78
CA VAL A 341 0.76 -9.68 -23.20
C VAL A 341 2.12 -9.63 -23.89
N LYS A 342 3.18 -9.34 -23.12
CA LYS A 342 4.57 -9.29 -23.59
C LYS A 342 5.30 -10.59 -23.33
N ASP A 343 4.99 -11.24 -22.21
CA ASP A 343 5.46 -12.57 -21.86
C ASP A 343 4.28 -13.41 -21.41
N LYS A 344 4.04 -14.51 -22.13
CA LYS A 344 2.92 -15.44 -21.92
C LYS A 344 3.24 -16.52 -20.89
N SER A 345 4.47 -16.62 -20.38
CA SER A 345 4.77 -17.55 -19.28
C SER A 345 4.02 -17.12 -18.01
N SER A 346 3.88 -18.01 -17.03
CA SER A 346 3.51 -17.64 -15.66
C SER A 346 4.75 -17.84 -14.78
N GLN A 347 5.04 -16.88 -13.90
CA GLN A 347 6.09 -16.97 -12.88
C GLN A 347 5.52 -16.92 -11.45
N LEU A 348 4.19 -17.06 -11.35
CA LEU A 348 3.45 -17.16 -10.10
C LEU A 348 3.27 -18.61 -9.68
#